data_AF-A0A0R3R7J3-F1
#
_entry.id   AF-A0A0R3R7J3-F1
#
_cell.length_a   1.000
_cell.length_b   1.000
_cell.length_c   1.000
_cell.angle_alpha   90.00
_cell.angle_beta   90.00
_cell.angle_gamma   90.00
#
_symmetry.space_group_name_H-M   'P 1'
#
loop_
_entity.id
_entity.type
_entity.pdbx_description
1 polymer ?
#
loop_
_entity_poly.entity_id
_entity_poly.type
_entity_poly.pdbx_seq_one_letter_code
_entity_poly.pdbx_strand_id
1 'polypeptide(L)'
;MRSAQRKTVFILLRLIDTPNFVASFVYGNHVYFWYREWAAEVSDGDRQIYARVARVCRSDRGGARPAHERWTSYVKARLNCSVPANTPFYFNELQAVTEPVAAIDGSSYVYAVFSTPESSVRMSAVCVYRMETIKRIFDYGHFKIQKTAQSFW
;
A
#
# COMPACT_ATOMS: atom_id res chain seq x y z
N MET A 1 4.66 12.78 15.02
CA MET A 1 3.27 12.28 15.04
C MET A 1 3.24 10.91 14.37
N ARG A 2 2.76 9.87 15.08
CA ARG A 2 2.84 8.47 14.63
C ARG A 2 1.71 8.18 13.63
N SER A 3 2.04 8.06 12.35
CA SER A 3 1.12 7.53 11.34
C SER A 3 0.97 6.03 11.56
N ALA A 4 -0.17 5.61 12.11
CA ALA A 4 -0.51 4.21 12.27
C ALA A 4 -1.05 3.70 10.93
N GLN A 5 -0.16 3.24 10.04
CA GLN A 5 -0.59 2.58 8.82
C GLN A 5 -1.05 1.16 9.16
N ARG A 6 -2.34 0.90 8.96
CA ARG A 6 -2.96 -0.41 9.18
C ARG A 6 -2.52 -1.36 8.04
N LYS A 7 -2.02 -2.57 8.36
CA LYS A 7 -1.64 -3.56 7.34
C LYS A 7 -2.89 -4.09 6.64
N THR A 8 -2.77 -4.44 5.36
CA THR A 8 -3.84 -5.08 4.61
C THR A 8 -3.31 -6.37 3.97
N VAL A 9 -3.62 -7.52 4.56
CA VAL A 9 -3.38 -8.81 3.92
C VAL A 9 -4.71 -9.48 3.67
N PHE A 10 -5.05 -9.60 2.40
CA PHE A 10 -6.26 -10.27 1.94
C PHE A 10 -5.98 -11.77 1.86
N ILE A 11 -6.70 -12.57 2.64
CA ILE A 11 -6.75 -14.01 2.46
C ILE A 11 -7.93 -14.34 1.54
N LEU A 12 -7.60 -14.69 0.29
CA LEU A 12 -8.36 -15.42 -0.74
C LEU A 12 -9.62 -14.80 -1.39
N LEU A 13 -9.37 -14.05 -2.48
CA LEU A 13 -9.86 -14.25 -3.88
C LEU A 13 -9.52 -13.04 -4.76
N ARG A 14 -9.29 -11.87 -4.15
CA ARG A 14 -8.81 -10.65 -4.82
C ARG A 14 -7.62 -10.04 -4.07
N LEU A 15 -6.43 -10.59 -4.29
CA LEU A 15 -5.17 -10.03 -3.77
C LEU A 15 -4.94 -8.60 -4.28
N ILE A 16 -5.41 -8.30 -5.47
CA ILE A 16 -5.33 -7.01 -6.15
C ILE A 16 -6.62 -6.83 -6.97
N ASP A 17 -7.21 -5.64 -7.00
CA ASP A 17 -8.44 -5.33 -7.77
C ASP A 17 -8.21 -4.16 -8.74
N THR A 18 -8.12 -4.47 -10.04
CA THR A 18 -7.77 -3.55 -11.16
C THR A 18 -6.65 -2.55 -10.80
N PRO A 19 -5.40 -3.04 -10.60
CA PRO A 19 -4.31 -2.17 -10.22
C PRO A 19 -3.86 -1.26 -11.37
N ASN A 20 -3.40 -0.07 -11.02
CA ASN A 20 -2.53 0.74 -11.86
C ASN A 20 -1.16 0.86 -11.18
N PHE A 21 -0.17 0.15 -11.74
CA PHE A 21 1.19 0.13 -11.23
C PHE A 21 1.95 1.41 -11.59
N VAL A 22 2.61 1.99 -10.59
CA VAL A 22 3.32 3.28 -10.70
C VAL A 22 4.83 3.07 -10.64
N ALA A 23 5.31 2.24 -9.71
CA ALA A 23 6.74 1.97 -9.57
C ALA A 23 7.00 0.62 -8.91
N SER A 24 8.20 0.09 -9.13
CA SER A 24 8.74 -1.03 -8.38
C SER A 24 10.24 -0.90 -8.21
N PHE A 25 10.75 -1.23 -7.02
CA PHE A 25 12.19 -1.22 -6.74
C PHE A 25 12.56 -2.21 -5.64
N VAL A 26 13.86 -2.53 -5.57
CA VAL A 26 14.43 -3.40 -4.56
C VAL A 26 14.87 -2.60 -3.34
N TYR A 27 14.52 -3.06 -2.14
CA TYR A 27 15.06 -2.52 -0.89
C TYR A 27 15.31 -3.66 0.10
N GLY A 28 16.59 -3.90 0.40
CA GLY A 28 17.03 -5.06 1.17
C GLY A 28 16.64 -6.40 0.52
N ASN A 29 15.96 -7.26 1.27
CA ASN A 29 15.57 -8.61 0.83
C ASN A 29 14.18 -8.67 0.17
N HIS A 30 13.58 -7.53 -0.14
CA HIS A 30 12.23 -7.45 -0.70
C HIS A 30 12.19 -6.63 -1.99
N VAL A 31 11.24 -6.97 -2.86
CA VAL A 31 10.79 -6.12 -3.97
C VAL A 31 9.55 -5.38 -3.50
N TYR A 32 9.54 -4.06 -3.62
CA TYR A 32 8.41 -3.21 -3.28
C TYR A 32 7.66 -2.79 -4.54
N PHE A 33 6.33 -2.89 -4.51
CA PHE A 33 5.44 -2.49 -5.59
C PHE A 33 4.55 -1.35 -5.12
N TRP A 34 4.45 -0.31 -5.92
CA TRP A 34 3.68 0.90 -5.63
C TRP A 34 2.64 1.08 -6.70
N TYR A 35 1.38 1.13 -6.29
CA TYR A 35 0.25 1.12 -7.21
C TYR A 35 -1.00 1.69 -6.54
N ARG A 36 -2.06 1.92 -7.31
CA ARG A 36 -3.41 2.19 -6.81
C ARG A 36 -4.37 1.14 -7.33
N GLU A 37 -5.40 0.82 -6.57
CA GLU A 37 -6.39 -0.22 -6.89
C GLU A 37 -7.76 0.18 -6.32
N TRP A 38 -8.82 -0.51 -6.74
CA TRP A 38 -10.09 -0.43 -6.01
C TRP A 38 -9.92 -1.03 -4.61
N ALA A 39 -10.37 -0.29 -3.61
CA ALA A 39 -10.31 -0.70 -2.22
C ALA A 39 -11.37 -1.76 -1.93
N ALA A 40 -10.96 -3.03 -1.91
CA ALA A 40 -11.83 -4.14 -1.52
C ALA A 40 -12.30 -4.07 -0.05
N GLU A 41 -11.70 -3.19 0.78
CA GLU A 41 -12.12 -2.98 2.17
C GLU A 41 -13.32 -2.05 2.35
N VAL A 42 -13.82 -1.43 1.28
CA VAL A 42 -15.00 -0.55 1.35
C VAL A 42 -16.24 -1.35 0.96
N SER A 43 -17.28 -1.27 1.77
CA SER A 43 -18.57 -1.96 1.56
C SER A 43 -19.22 -1.56 0.23
N ASP A 44 -20.01 -2.48 -0.34
CA ASP A 44 -20.81 -2.27 -1.56
C ASP A 44 -21.60 -0.95 -1.46
N GLY A 45 -21.22 0.04 -2.27
CA GLY A 45 -21.87 1.35 -2.35
C GLY A 45 -20.92 2.53 -2.54
N ASP A 46 -19.68 2.45 -2.03
CA ASP A 46 -18.70 3.56 -2.13
C ASP A 46 -17.35 3.06 -2.65
N ARG A 47 -17.31 2.70 -3.94
CA ARG A 47 -16.07 2.26 -4.61
C ARG A 47 -15.02 3.36 -4.51
N GLN A 48 -14.00 3.14 -3.69
CA GLN A 48 -12.90 4.09 -3.49
C GLN A 48 -11.60 3.52 -4.03
N ILE A 49 -10.79 4.35 -4.69
CA ILE A 49 -9.42 3.98 -5.08
C ILE A 49 -8.52 4.19 -3.85
N TYR A 50 -7.63 3.26 -3.56
CA TYR A 50 -6.55 3.45 -2.58
C TYR A 50 -5.17 3.19 -3.18
N ALA A 51 -4.24 4.08 -2.85
CA ALA A 51 -2.83 3.87 -3.04
C ALA A 51 -2.27 2.82 -2.08
N ARG A 52 -1.42 1.95 -2.61
CA ARG A 52 -0.82 0.82 -1.91
C ARG A 52 0.68 0.79 -2.11
N VAL A 53 1.33 0.30 -1.07
CA VAL A 53 2.65 -0.32 -1.17
C VAL A 53 2.49 -1.80 -0.85
N ALA A 54 3.05 -2.67 -1.68
CA ALA A 54 3.16 -4.09 -1.43
C ALA A 54 4.62 -4.50 -1.40
N ARG A 55 4.91 -5.64 -0.76
CA ARG A 55 6.22 -6.26 -0.83
C ARG A 55 6.14 -7.78 -1.02
N VAL A 56 7.18 -8.33 -1.62
CA VAL A 56 7.42 -9.76 -1.79
C VAL A 56 8.88 -10.04 -1.43
N CYS A 57 9.17 -11.17 -0.77
CA CYS A 57 10.53 -11.63 -0.51
C CYS A 57 11.22 -11.98 -1.83
N ARG A 58 12.45 -11.50 -2.05
CA ARG A 58 13.24 -11.85 -3.24
C ARG A 58 13.53 -13.34 -3.35
N SER A 59 13.54 -14.03 -2.21
CA SER A 59 13.77 -15.47 -2.08
C SER A 59 12.47 -16.29 -2.04
N ASP A 60 11.31 -15.69 -2.35
CA ASP A 60 10.04 -16.42 -2.43
C ASP A 60 10.11 -17.46 -3.57
N ARG A 61 9.89 -18.72 -3.22
CA ARG A 61 9.93 -19.87 -4.15
C ARG A 61 8.54 -20.43 -4.44
N GLY A 62 7.50 -19.75 -3.98
CA GLY A 62 6.13 -20.24 -4.00
C GLY A 62 5.86 -21.30 -2.94
N GLY A 63 4.60 -21.72 -2.86
CA GLY A 63 4.12 -22.68 -1.87
C GLY A 63 4.32 -24.14 -2.29
N ALA A 64 3.97 -25.07 -1.40
CA ALA A 64 3.77 -26.45 -1.80
C ALA A 64 2.67 -26.56 -2.87
N ARG A 65 2.70 -27.60 -3.70
CA ARG A 65 1.66 -27.84 -4.71
C ARG A 65 0.27 -27.83 -4.05
N PRO A 66 -0.72 -27.11 -4.62
CA PRO A 66 -0.74 -26.51 -5.96
C PRO A 66 -0.17 -25.08 -6.07
N ALA A 67 0.19 -24.42 -4.96
CA ALA A 67 0.56 -23.00 -4.93
C ALA A 67 2.02 -22.68 -5.30
N HIS A 68 2.70 -23.58 -6.00
CA HIS A 68 4.11 -23.45 -6.37
C HIS A 68 4.43 -22.25 -7.28
N GLU A 69 3.46 -21.78 -8.06
CA GLU A 69 3.60 -20.58 -8.91
C GLU A 69 2.99 -19.32 -8.28
N ARG A 70 2.61 -19.37 -7.00
CA ARG A 70 1.97 -18.25 -6.29
C ARG A 70 2.89 -17.69 -5.22
N TRP A 71 2.93 -16.36 -5.12
CA TRP A 71 3.64 -15.69 -4.03
C TRP A 71 3.15 -16.16 -2.66
N THR A 72 4.08 -16.50 -1.77
CA THR A 72 3.81 -16.87 -0.37
C THR A 72 4.11 -15.74 0.62
N SER A 73 4.83 -14.73 0.17
CA SER A 73 5.30 -13.61 0.98
C SER A 73 4.65 -12.27 0.62
N TYR A 74 3.66 -12.29 -0.29
CA TYR A 74 2.96 -11.09 -0.72
C TYR A 74 2.13 -10.49 0.42
N VAL A 75 2.40 -9.22 0.74
CA VAL A 75 1.63 -8.42 1.68
C VAL A 75 1.52 -6.99 1.18
N LYS A 76 0.41 -6.30 1.46
CA LYS A 76 0.19 -4.90 1.08
C LYS A 76 -0.28 -4.02 2.24
N ALA A 77 -0.15 -2.71 2.06
CA ALA A 77 -0.59 -1.72 3.03
C ALA A 77 -1.11 -0.47 2.30
N ARG A 78 -2.07 0.23 2.91
CA ARG A 78 -2.55 1.52 2.40
C ARG A 78 -1.52 2.60 2.66
N LEU A 79 -1.20 3.40 1.64
CA LEU A 79 -0.46 4.64 1.79
C LEU A 79 -1.39 5.73 2.30
N ASN A 80 -0.98 6.41 3.37
CA ASN A 80 -1.70 7.56 3.89
C ASN A 80 -1.03 8.85 3.40
N CYS A 81 -1.71 9.60 2.54
CA CYS A 81 -1.37 10.96 2.18
C CYS A 81 -2.61 11.83 2.44
N SER A 82 -2.60 12.58 3.53
CA SER A 82 -3.78 13.32 3.98
C SER A 82 -3.43 14.63 4.68
N VAL A 83 -4.29 15.63 4.56
CA VAL A 83 -4.24 16.83 5.39
C VAL A 83 -5.00 16.57 6.70
N PRO A 84 -4.38 16.76 7.88
CA PRO A 84 -5.07 16.65 9.16
C PRO A 84 -6.17 17.71 9.30
N ALA A 85 -7.38 17.29 9.67
CA ALA A 85 -8.54 18.12 9.97
C ALA A 85 -9.55 17.31 10.82
N ASN A 86 -10.67 17.92 11.24
CA ASN A 86 -11.75 17.20 11.93
C ASN A 86 -12.22 15.98 11.12
N THR A 87 -12.33 16.15 9.80
CA THR A 87 -12.47 15.07 8.81
C THR A 87 -11.24 15.12 7.89
N PRO A 88 -10.32 14.14 7.97
CA PRO A 88 -9.09 14.19 7.17
C PRO A 88 -9.39 14.17 5.67
N PHE A 89 -8.68 15.02 4.91
CA PHE A 89 -8.77 15.06 3.45
C PHE A 89 -7.70 14.16 2.84
N TYR A 90 -8.07 13.14 2.07
CA TYR A 90 -7.14 12.13 1.54
C TYR A 90 -6.87 12.31 0.05
N PHE A 91 -5.60 12.20 -0.33
CA PHE A 91 -5.16 12.05 -1.71
C PHE A 91 -4.88 10.57 -1.96
N ASN A 92 -5.81 9.89 -2.63
CA ASN A 92 -5.77 8.43 -2.73
C ASN A 92 -5.22 7.91 -4.07
N GLU A 93 -5.13 8.75 -5.10
CA GLU A 93 -4.66 8.31 -6.41
C GLU A 93 -3.16 8.54 -6.55
N LEU A 94 -2.38 7.47 -6.46
CA LEU A 94 -0.94 7.52 -6.66
C LEU A 94 -0.60 7.75 -8.15
N GLN A 95 0.24 8.76 -8.41
CA GLN A 95 0.63 9.18 -9.77
C GLN A 95 2.10 8.87 -10.09
N ALA A 96 3.01 9.13 -9.15
CA ALA A 96 4.44 8.91 -9.33
C ALA A 96 5.13 8.57 -8.01
N VAL A 97 6.23 7.81 -8.06
CA VAL A 97 7.03 7.43 -6.90
C VAL A 97 8.52 7.45 -7.28
N THR A 98 9.37 7.99 -6.42
CA THR A 98 10.82 7.95 -6.60
C THR A 98 11.41 6.62 -6.11
N GLU A 99 12.60 6.28 -6.59
CA GLU A 99 13.42 5.30 -5.87
C GLU A 99 13.79 5.81 -4.47
N PRO A 100 14.18 4.94 -3.52
CA PRO A 100 14.61 5.35 -2.20
C PRO A 100 15.82 6.29 -2.25
N VAL A 101 15.66 7.48 -1.71
CA VAL A 101 16.70 8.50 -1.59
C VAL A 101 17.34 8.38 -0.20
N ALA A 102 18.64 8.14 -0.17
CA ALA A 102 19.40 8.09 1.07
C ALA A 102 19.55 9.49 1.67
N ALA A 103 19.32 9.61 2.97
CA ALA A 103 19.58 10.82 3.75
C ALA A 103 20.86 10.68 4.57
N ILE A 104 21.38 11.82 5.03
CA ILE A 104 22.64 11.92 5.78
C ILE A 104 22.56 11.15 7.11
N ASP A 105 21.37 11.03 7.71
CA ASP A 105 21.11 10.29 8.94
C ASP A 105 21.07 8.76 8.75
N GLY A 106 21.38 8.26 7.53
CA GLY A 106 21.32 6.86 7.17
C GLY A 106 19.90 6.34 6.90
N SER A 107 18.88 7.19 6.98
CA SER A 107 17.51 6.83 6.62
C SER A 107 17.32 6.83 5.10
N SER A 108 16.38 6.02 4.61
CA SER A 108 15.96 6.07 3.20
C SER A 108 14.53 6.57 3.07
N TYR A 109 14.30 7.53 2.18
CA TYR A 109 13.00 8.18 1.96
C TYR A 109 12.50 7.96 0.54
N VAL A 110 11.19 7.77 0.41
CA VAL A 110 10.49 7.66 -0.86
C VAL A 110 9.51 8.81 -0.98
N TYR A 111 9.57 9.54 -2.09
CA TYR A 111 8.66 10.63 -2.40
C TYR A 111 7.59 10.11 -3.35
N ALA A 112 6.34 10.46 -3.09
CA ALA A 112 5.22 9.99 -3.87
C ALA A 112 4.24 11.14 -4.14
N VAL A 113 3.82 11.25 -5.40
CA VAL A 113 2.84 12.22 -5.88
C VAL A 113 1.47 11.57 -5.90
N PHE A 114 0.49 12.26 -5.33
CA PHE A 114 -0.90 11.82 -5.27
C PHE A 114 -1.81 12.88 -5.85
N SER A 115 -2.97 12.46 -6.36
CA SER A 115 -4.08 13.32 -6.72
C SER A 115 -5.36 12.96 -5.97
N THR A 116 -6.32 13.88 -5.99
CA THR A 116 -7.70 13.58 -5.64
C THR A 116 -8.33 12.67 -6.69
N PRO A 117 -9.33 11.84 -6.32
CA PRO A 117 -10.12 11.08 -7.29
C PRO A 117 -10.78 11.98 -8.32
N GLU A 118 -11.12 11.41 -9.48
CA GLU A 118 -11.84 12.13 -10.54
C GLU A 118 -13.17 12.70 -9.99
N SER A 119 -13.12 13.98 -9.66
CA SER A 119 -14.17 14.75 -9.00
C SER A 119 -14.08 16.22 -9.43
N SER A 120 -15.03 17.05 -9.01
CA SER A 120 -15.07 18.47 -9.35
C SER A 120 -13.84 19.26 -8.86
N VAL A 121 -13.10 18.74 -7.88
CA VAL A 121 -11.91 19.39 -7.32
C VAL A 121 -10.68 18.52 -7.58
N ARG A 122 -9.83 18.97 -8.51
CA ARG A 122 -8.54 18.33 -8.82
C ARG A 122 -7.43 19.00 -8.03
N MET A 123 -6.84 18.26 -7.10
CA MET A 123 -5.68 18.71 -6.32
C MET A 123 -4.62 17.62 -6.32
N SER A 124 -3.38 18.03 -6.13
CA SER A 124 -2.24 17.12 -6.00
C SER A 124 -1.50 17.37 -4.68
N ALA A 125 -0.85 16.34 -4.17
CA ALA A 125 -0.01 16.41 -2.99
C ALA A 125 1.25 15.56 -3.17
N VAL A 126 2.32 15.94 -2.49
CA VAL A 126 3.55 15.15 -2.39
C VAL A 126 3.69 14.69 -0.95
N CYS A 127 3.76 13.38 -0.74
CA CYS A 127 3.99 12.78 0.57
C CYS A 127 5.33 12.04 0.59
N VAL A 128 5.97 12.04 1.75
CA VAL A 128 7.28 11.40 1.97
C VAL A 128 7.12 10.23 2.94
N TYR A 129 7.69 9.10 2.57
CA TYR A 129 7.64 7.89 3.38
C TYR A 129 9.05 7.41 3.72
N ARG A 130 9.30 7.18 5.01
CA ARG A 130 10.53 6.57 5.48
C ARG A 130 10.46 5.05 5.29
N MET A 131 11.43 4.47 4.58
CA MET A 131 11.46 3.04 4.28
C MET A 131 11.54 2.17 5.53
N GLU A 132 12.25 2.62 6.57
CA GLU A 132 12.30 1.91 7.86
C GLU A 132 10.91 1.79 8.50
N THR A 133 10.05 2.79 8.31
CA THR A 133 8.68 2.77 8.83
C THR A 133 7.82 1.82 8.02
N ILE A 134 7.92 1.82 6.69
CA ILE A 134 7.23 0.86 5.83
C ILE A 134 7.64 -0.58 6.20
N LYS A 135 8.94 -0.84 6.34
CA LYS A 135 9.46 -2.14 6.77
C LYS A 135 8.88 -2.56 8.11
N ARG A 136 8.92 -1.68 9.11
CA ARG A 136 8.36 -1.94 10.45
C ARG A 136 6.86 -2.24 10.40
N ILE A 137 6.12 -1.52 9.57
CA ILE A 137 4.70 -1.79 9.37
C ILE A 137 4.55 -3.22 8.90
N PHE A 138 5.23 -3.66 7.85
CA PHE A 138 5.08 -5.03 7.35
C PHE A 138 5.58 -6.11 8.32
N ASP A 139 6.67 -5.86 9.05
CA ASP A 139 7.24 -6.83 9.98
C ASP A 139 6.35 -7.02 11.23
N TYR A 140 5.85 -5.93 11.82
CA TYR A 140 5.26 -5.96 13.18
C TYR A 140 3.81 -5.47 13.31
N GLY A 141 3.24 -4.79 12.31
CA GLY A 141 1.85 -4.34 12.38
C GLY A 141 0.80 -5.48 12.45
N HIS A 142 -0.46 -5.13 12.64
CA HIS A 142 -1.57 -6.09 12.66
C HIS A 142 -2.21 -6.25 11.29
N PHE A 143 -2.60 -7.47 10.93
CA PHE A 143 -3.36 -7.75 9.71
C PHE A 143 -4.83 -7.38 9.89
N LYS A 144 -5.42 -6.75 8.86
CA LYS A 144 -6.88 -6.68 8.70
C LYS A 144 -7.40 -8.04 8.23
N ILE A 145 -8.47 -8.53 8.86
CA ILE A 145 -9.06 -9.84 8.57
C ILE A 145 -10.56 -9.67 8.41
N GLN A 146 -11.08 -9.98 7.23
CA GLN A 146 -12.51 -10.13 7.02
C GLN A 146 -12.90 -11.56 7.39
N LYS A 147 -13.74 -11.73 8.43
CA LYS A 147 -14.12 -13.06 8.93
C LYS A 147 -15.12 -13.77 8.02
N THR A 148 -16.02 -13.01 7.40
CA THR A 148 -17.04 -13.49 6.46
C THR A 148 -17.25 -12.46 5.35
N ALA A 149 -17.73 -12.86 4.17
CA ALA A 149 -17.95 -11.96 3.04
C ALA A 149 -18.85 -10.75 3.35
N GLN A 150 -19.71 -10.85 4.38
CA GLN A 150 -20.63 -9.80 4.84
C GLN A 150 -20.11 -9.04 6.07
N SER A 151 -19.01 -9.49 6.69
CA SER A 151 -18.44 -8.80 7.85
C SER A 151 -17.69 -7.54 7.43
N PHE A 152 -17.77 -6.51 8.28
CA PHE A 152 -16.89 -5.35 8.19
C PHE A 152 -15.43 -5.74 8.44
N TRP A 153 -14.52 -4.95 7.86
CA TRP A 153 -13.07 -5.14 7.88
C TRP A 153 -12.38 -4.67 9.16
#